data_AF-A0A3D0WVW6-F1
#
_entry.id   AF-A0A3D0WVW6-F1
#
_cell.length_a   1.000
_cell.length_b   1.000
_cell.length_c   1.000
_cell.angle_alpha   90.00
_cell.angle_beta   90.00
_cell.angle_gamma   90.00
#
_symmetry.space_group_name_H-M   'P 1'
#
loop_
_entity.id
_entity.type
_entity.pdbx_description
1 polymer ?
#
loop_
_entity_poly.entity_id
_entity_poly.type
_entity_poly.pdbx_seq_one_letter_code
_entity_poly.pdbx_strand_id
1 'polypeptide(L)'
;LNKKSGTLGVCVISYDRDVTEAEICGDHRANLAHEMLNYQITKFVGAYAAAMDGVDCIVFTAGLGENQPIIRYGVCKNLRFLGVKIDPILN
;
A
#
# COMPACT_ATOMS: atom_id res chain seq x y z
N LEU A 1 -20.67 5.23 3.89
CA LEU A 1 -19.30 5.14 3.36
C LEU A 1 -18.25 5.60 4.38
N ASN A 2 -18.30 6.83 4.90
CA ASN A 2 -17.15 7.41 5.64
C ASN A 2 -16.78 6.83 7.03
N LYS A 3 -17.55 5.90 7.60
CA LYS A 3 -17.34 5.39 8.97
C LYS A 3 -17.30 3.87 9.12
N LYS A 4 -17.66 3.13 8.07
CA LYS A 4 -17.79 1.66 8.08
C LYS A 4 -17.35 1.05 6.74
N SER A 5 -16.27 1.59 6.18
CA SER A 5 -15.74 1.19 4.85
C SER A 5 -14.20 1.20 4.90
N GLY A 6 -13.54 1.04 3.76
CA GLY A 6 -12.08 0.92 3.70
C GLY A 6 -11.61 -0.33 4.47
N THR A 7 -10.41 -0.25 5.06
CA THR A 7 -9.80 -1.33 5.85
C THR A 7 -10.75 -1.86 6.93
N LEU A 8 -11.40 -0.97 7.70
CA LEU A 8 -12.41 -1.35 8.70
C LEU A 8 -13.59 -2.13 8.10
N GLY A 9 -14.04 -1.78 6.89
CA GLY A 9 -15.10 -2.51 6.21
C GLY A 9 -14.66 -3.90 5.74
N VAL A 10 -13.39 -4.06 5.39
CA VAL A 10 -12.84 -5.32 4.85
C VAL A 10 -12.45 -6.28 5.95
N CYS A 11 -11.67 -5.85 6.95
CA CYS A 11 -11.13 -6.73 8.00
C CYS A 11 -11.64 -6.44 9.42
N VAL A 12 -12.54 -5.47 9.60
CA VAL A 12 -13.09 -5.09 10.93
C VAL A 12 -12.04 -4.50 11.89
N ILE A 13 -10.89 -4.06 11.36
CA ILE A 13 -9.81 -3.43 12.12
C ILE A 13 -9.57 -2.01 11.58
N SER A 14 -9.38 -1.05 12.49
CA SER A 14 -9.25 0.38 12.13
C SER A 14 -7.81 0.89 12.08
N TYR A 15 -6.88 0.25 12.79
CA TYR A 15 -5.51 0.73 12.94
C TYR A 15 -4.57 -0.11 12.09
N ASP A 16 -3.81 0.52 11.20
CA ASP A 16 -2.96 -0.18 10.23
C ASP A 16 -1.96 -1.14 10.89
N ARG A 17 -1.40 -0.78 12.06
CA ARG A 17 -0.49 -1.66 12.81
C ARG A 17 -1.17 -2.99 13.20
N ASP A 18 -2.41 -2.91 13.66
CA ASP A 18 -3.16 -4.08 14.11
C ASP A 18 -3.62 -4.92 12.89
N VAL A 19 -3.81 -4.29 11.73
CA VAL A 19 -4.07 -4.99 10.46
C VAL A 19 -2.82 -5.76 10.02
N THR A 20 -1.64 -5.15 10.08
CA THR A 20 -0.37 -5.82 9.79
C THR A 20 -0.14 -7.02 10.71
N GLU A 21 -0.41 -6.87 12.01
CA GLU A 21 -0.31 -7.99 12.96
C GLU A 21 -1.27 -9.12 12.59
N ALA A 22 -2.53 -8.80 12.27
CA ALA A 22 -3.52 -9.79 11.85
C ALA A 22 -3.12 -10.51 10.55
N GLU A 23 -2.57 -9.79 9.56
CA GLU A 23 -2.00 -10.38 8.34
C GLU A 23 -0.87 -11.37 8.65
N ILE A 24 0.07 -11.00 9.53
CA ILE A 24 1.17 -11.89 9.96
C ILE A 24 0.62 -13.13 10.67
N CYS A 25 -0.45 -12.99 11.45
CA CYS A 25 -1.15 -14.11 12.09
C CYS A 25 -2.01 -14.95 11.13
N GLY A 26 -2.06 -14.60 9.84
CA GLY A 26 -2.76 -15.37 8.80
C GLY A 26 -4.22 -14.99 8.59
N ASP A 27 -4.67 -13.82 9.06
CA ASP A 27 -6.02 -13.33 8.79
C ASP A 27 -6.18 -12.97 7.30
N HIS A 28 -6.95 -13.78 6.59
CA HIS A 28 -7.25 -13.61 5.16
C HIS A 28 -7.93 -12.27 4.83
N ARG A 29 -8.74 -11.70 5.73
CA ARG A 29 -9.40 -10.41 5.51
C ARG A 29 -8.41 -9.27 5.69
N ALA A 30 -7.49 -9.38 6.64
CA ALA A 30 -6.40 -8.40 6.79
C ALA A 30 -5.50 -8.39 5.54
N ASN A 31 -5.10 -9.58 5.07
CA ASN A 31 -4.38 -9.76 3.80
C ASN A 31 -5.13 -9.08 2.64
N LEU A 32 -6.41 -9.40 2.46
CA LEU A 32 -7.23 -8.80 1.42
C LEU A 32 -7.32 -7.27 1.54
N ALA A 33 -7.43 -6.73 2.75
CA ALA A 33 -7.48 -5.30 2.96
C ALA A 33 -6.19 -4.60 2.49
N HIS A 34 -5.02 -5.15 2.83
CA HIS A 34 -3.74 -4.64 2.36
C HIS A 34 -3.52 -4.83 0.86
N GLU A 35 -3.95 -5.95 0.28
CA GLU A 35 -3.91 -6.16 -1.18
C GLU A 35 -4.75 -5.11 -1.93
N MET A 36 -5.97 -4.86 -1.45
CA MET A 36 -6.85 -3.83 -2.02
C MET A 36 -6.24 -2.43 -1.88
N LEU A 37 -5.63 -2.13 -0.73
CA LEU A 37 -4.96 -0.87 -0.48
C LEU A 37 -3.77 -0.67 -1.43
N ASN A 38 -2.88 -1.67 -1.52
CA ASN A 38 -1.74 -1.68 -2.43
C ASN A 38 -2.19 -1.47 -3.88
N TYR A 39 -3.23 -2.19 -4.31
CA TYR A 39 -3.81 -2.04 -5.65
C TYR A 39 -4.27 -0.61 -5.93
N GLN A 40 -5.01 0.01 -5.00
CA GLN A 40 -5.50 1.38 -5.17
C GLN A 40 -4.34 2.38 -5.25
N ILE A 41 -3.34 2.28 -4.37
CA ILE A 41 -2.17 3.15 -4.40
C ILE A 41 -1.40 3.00 -5.71
N THR A 42 -1.08 1.76 -6.12
CA THR A 42 -0.41 1.48 -7.41
C THR A 42 -1.19 2.07 -8.58
N LYS A 43 -2.51 1.92 -8.59
CA LYS A 43 -3.39 2.47 -9.64
C LYS A 43 -3.28 4.00 -9.71
N PHE A 44 -3.29 4.69 -8.57
CA PHE A 44 -3.15 6.15 -8.54
C PHE A 44 -1.77 6.60 -9.01
N VAL A 45 -0.69 5.94 -8.56
CA VAL A 45 0.68 6.25 -9.01
C VAL A 45 0.79 6.06 -10.53
N GLY A 46 0.29 4.94 -11.06
CA GLY A 46 0.31 4.67 -12.50
C GLY A 46 -0.50 5.69 -13.30
N ALA A 47 -1.68 6.10 -12.80
CA ALA A 47 -2.50 7.12 -13.44
C ALA A 47 -1.79 8.48 -13.52
N TYR A 48 -1.12 8.90 -12.44
CA TYR A 48 -0.37 10.16 -12.41
C TYR A 48 0.89 10.09 -13.25
N ALA A 49 1.65 8.99 -13.20
CA ALA A 49 2.80 8.80 -14.07
C ALA A 49 2.40 8.88 -15.55
N ALA A 50 1.29 8.25 -15.95
CA ALA A 50 0.79 8.35 -17.31
C ALA A 50 0.34 9.78 -17.68
N ALA A 51 -0.35 10.47 -16.77
CA ALA A 51 -0.82 11.84 -17.02
C ALA A 51 0.31 12.88 -17.13
N MET A 52 1.45 12.62 -16.48
CA MET A 52 2.63 13.51 -16.46
C MET A 52 3.70 13.12 -17.49
N ASP A 53 3.45 12.12 -18.35
CA ASP A 53 4.42 11.54 -19.28
C ASP A 53 5.69 10.99 -18.60
N GLY A 54 5.52 10.44 -17.40
CA GLY A 54 6.60 9.88 -16.59
C GLY A 54 6.57 10.35 -15.14
N VAL A 55 7.57 9.91 -14.38
CA VAL A 55 7.80 10.34 -12.99
C VAL A 55 9.27 10.12 -12.64
N ASP A 56 9.91 11.12 -12.03
CA ASP A 56 11.30 11.02 -11.55
C ASP A 56 11.40 10.45 -10.13
N CYS A 57 10.40 10.73 -9.29
CA CYS A 57 10.43 10.38 -7.87
C CYS A 57 9.03 10.01 -7.36
N ILE A 58 8.96 8.96 -6.54
CA ILE A 58 7.77 8.57 -5.77
C ILE A 58 8.12 8.71 -4.29
N VAL A 59 7.37 9.55 -3.58
CA VAL A 59 7.59 9.82 -2.15
C VAL A 59 6.47 9.20 -1.33
N PHE A 60 6.84 8.41 -0.32
CA PHE A 60 5.93 7.94 0.73
C PHE A 60 6.12 8.80 1.97
N THR A 61 5.04 9.34 2.51
CA THR A 61 5.04 10.22 3.70
C THR A 61 3.77 9.98 4.53
N ALA A 62 3.68 10.66 5.68
CA ALA A 62 2.67 10.51 6.70
C ALA A 62 2.63 9.10 7.31
N GLY A 63 1.72 8.89 8.28
CA GLY A 63 1.71 7.70 9.14
C GLY A 63 1.94 6.37 8.41
N LEU A 64 1.07 6.01 7.46
CA LEU A 64 1.19 4.74 6.74
C LEU A 64 2.42 4.71 5.81
N GLY A 65 2.66 5.78 5.06
CA GLY A 65 3.78 5.84 4.11
C GLY A 65 5.15 5.77 4.79
N GLU A 66 5.26 6.28 6.01
CA GLU A 66 6.51 6.30 6.80
C GLU A 66 6.71 5.00 7.59
N ASN A 67 5.65 4.42 8.16
CA ASN A 67 5.77 3.36 9.16
C ASN A 67 5.39 1.96 8.66
N GLN A 68 4.88 1.80 7.44
CA GLN A 68 4.46 0.49 6.90
C GLN A 68 5.34 0.05 5.72
N PRO A 69 6.52 -0.58 5.98
CA PRO A 69 7.42 -1.05 4.93
C PRO A 69 6.78 -2.11 4.03
N ILE A 70 5.87 -2.94 4.57
CA ILE A 70 5.15 -3.97 3.79
C ILE A 70 4.24 -3.35 2.72
N ILE A 71 3.63 -2.20 3.01
CA ILE A 71 2.80 -1.46 2.04
C ILE A 71 3.68 -0.82 0.98
N ARG A 72 4.78 -0.15 1.37
CA ARG A 72 5.75 0.41 0.40
C ARG A 72 6.26 -0.68 -0.55
N TYR A 73 6.64 -1.84 -0.01
CA TYR A 73 7.04 -2.99 -0.80
C TYR A 73 5.93 -3.50 -1.72
N GLY A 74 4.72 -3.66 -1.19
CA GLY A 74 3.53 -4.11 -1.92
C GLY A 74 3.12 -3.21 -3.08
N VAL A 75 3.34 -1.90 -2.97
CA VAL A 75 3.11 -0.92 -4.04
C VAL A 75 4.26 -0.98 -5.05
N CYS A 76 5.50 -0.84 -4.60
CA CYS A 76 6.68 -0.76 -5.46
C CYS A 76 6.91 -2.03 -6.29
N LYS A 77 6.54 -3.22 -5.79
CA LYS A 77 6.65 -4.48 -6.56
C LYS A 77 5.85 -4.43 -7.87
N ASN A 78 4.74 -3.70 -7.91
CA ASN A 78 3.86 -3.57 -9.07
C ASN A 78 4.25 -2.42 -10.01
N LEU A 79 5.24 -1.61 -9.65
CA LEU A 79 5.72 -0.46 -10.44
C LEU A 79 7.06 -0.73 -11.14
N ARG A 80 7.55 -1.98 -11.13
CA ARG A 80 8.83 -2.35 -11.75
C ARG A 80 8.91 -2.00 -13.24
N PHE A 81 7.78 -1.98 -13.96
CA PHE A 81 7.73 -1.59 -15.36
C PHE A 81 8.07 -0.11 -15.60
N LEU A 82 7.93 0.74 -14.57
CA LEU A 82 8.40 2.14 -14.56
C LEU A 82 9.87 2.26 -14.13
N GLY A 83 10.59 1.15 -13.96
CA GLY A 83 11.98 1.14 -13.50
C GLY A 83 12.16 1.19 -11.97
N VAL A 84 11.07 1.18 -11.20
CA VAL A 84 11.12 1.20 -9.72
C VAL A 84 11.79 -0.07 -9.19
N LYS A 85 12.80 0.11 -8.35
CA LYS A 85 13.50 -0.94 -7.60
C LYS A 85 13.47 -0.58 -6.12
N ILE A 86 13.17 -1.56 -5.28
CA ILE A 86 13.11 -1.38 -3.82
C ILE A 86 14.19 -2.23 -3.17
N ASP A 87 14.98 -1.60 -2.30
CA ASP A 87 15.94 -2.28 -1.44
C ASP A 87 15.20 -2.78 -0.19
N PRO A 88 15.15 -4.11 0.07
CA PRO A 88 14.39 -4.66 1.18
C PRO A 88 15.03 -4.44 2.57
N ILE A 89 16.31 -4.05 2.64
CA ILE A 89 17.01 -3.79 3.89
C ILE A 89 16.82 -2.32 4.30
N LEU A 90 16.87 -1.40 3.33
CA LEU A 90 16.68 0.02 3.57
C LEU A 90 15.21 0.44 3.66
N ASN A 91 14.30 -0.31 3.03
CA ASN A 91 12.86 -0.06 3.09
C ASN A 91 12.25 -0.54 4.40
#